data_AF-A0A835XU50-F1
#
_entry.id   AF-A0A835XU50-F1
#
_cell.length_a   1.000
_cell.length_b   1.000
_cell.length_c   1.000
_cell.angle_alpha   90.00
_cell.angle_beta   90.00
_cell.angle_gamma   90.00
#
_symmetry.space_group_name_H-M   'P 1'
#
loop_
_entity.id
_entity.type
_entity.pdbx_description
1 polymer ?
#
loop_
_entity_poly.entity_id
_entity_poly.type
_entity_poly.pdbx_seq_one_letter_code
_entity_poly.pdbx_strand_id
1 'polypeptide(L)'
;MAARKASLEELQHRRTHRRIACAASDKATAAADSATHKSEKALQSLDRALLRLAAARLADAKARSRAEAAPEDAEAVAAAAATAAKVAAAEEQYQRRREHLKEAEDKERQAAEAAEAEIRRGLLSAPVEEWRAEWEATRAAVGLALQALDLCGPLMGDAWLDEAPKPRPAAAAAAVNATATTPPQVESPPPPDGGGGPGPRGSGGSADVSGVEGKPCAFEQRGT
;
A
#
# COMPACT_ATOMS: atom_id res chain seq x y z
N MET A 1 28.57 -32.12 10.11
CA MET A 1 28.39 -30.79 10.75
C MET A 1 28.46 -29.64 9.74
N ALA A 2 29.46 -29.56 8.85
CA ALA A 2 29.58 -28.47 7.86
C ALA A 2 28.35 -28.27 6.94
N ALA A 3 27.76 -29.36 6.44
CA ALA A 3 26.57 -29.30 5.57
C ALA A 3 25.32 -28.69 6.25
N ARG A 4 25.19 -28.82 7.58
CA ARG A 4 24.06 -28.22 8.33
C ARG A 4 24.25 -26.71 8.53
N LYS A 5 25.49 -26.24 8.63
CA LYS A 5 25.80 -24.81 8.78
C LYS A 5 25.48 -24.04 7.49
N ALA A 6 25.93 -24.57 6.34
CA ALA A 6 25.63 -24.01 5.03
C ALA A 6 24.11 -23.90 4.78
N SER A 7 23.34 -24.95 5.12
CA SER A 7 21.88 -24.95 4.99
C SER A 7 21.18 -23.89 5.86
N LEU A 8 21.70 -23.59 7.05
CA LEU A 8 21.14 -22.56 7.92
C LEU A 8 21.44 -21.15 7.43
N GLU A 9 22.63 -20.90 6.91
CA GLU A 9 23.04 -19.62 6.31
C GLU A 9 22.20 -19.30 5.06
N GLU A 10 21.98 -20.30 4.20
CA GLU A 10 21.10 -20.19 3.03
C GLU A 10 19.64 -19.89 3.42
N LEU A 11 19.14 -20.54 4.47
CA LEU A 11 17.77 -20.35 4.95
C LEU A 11 17.58 -18.97 5.59
N GLN A 12 18.60 -18.46 6.29
CA GLN A 12 18.64 -17.07 6.78
C GLN A 12 18.66 -16.08 5.60
N HIS A 13 19.46 -16.35 4.57
CA HIS A 13 19.54 -15.50 3.38
C HIS A 13 18.18 -15.39 2.68
N ARG A 14 17.48 -16.51 2.46
CA ARG A 14 16.14 -16.53 1.86
C ARG A 14 15.10 -15.78 2.69
N ARG A 15 15.14 -15.92 4.02
CA ARG A 15 14.24 -15.16 4.92
C ARG A 15 14.50 -13.66 4.83
N THR A 16 15.76 -13.26 4.75
CA THR A 16 16.15 -11.85 4.57
C THR A 16 15.65 -11.32 3.23
N HIS A 17 15.86 -12.04 2.13
CA HIS A 17 15.34 -11.67 0.81
C HIS A 17 13.81 -11.55 0.78
N ARG A 18 13.09 -12.52 1.36
CA ARG A 18 11.62 -12.47 1.41
C ARG A 18 11.13 -11.27 2.22
N ARG A 19 11.79 -10.95 3.35
CA ARG A 19 11.46 -9.76 4.15
C ARG A 19 11.72 -8.46 3.40
N ILE A 20 12.85 -8.36 2.70
CA ILE A 20 13.18 -7.18 1.87
C ILE A 20 12.15 -7.01 0.75
N ALA A 21 11.78 -8.09 0.07
CA ALA A 21 10.78 -8.05 -0.99
C ALA A 21 9.39 -7.64 -0.47
N CYS A 22 8.93 -8.20 0.65
CA CYS A 22 7.68 -7.78 1.28
C CYS A 22 7.72 -6.31 1.72
N ALA A 23 8.80 -5.84 2.36
CA ALA A 23 8.94 -4.45 2.78
C ALA A 23 8.96 -3.48 1.59
N ALA A 24 9.58 -3.86 0.48
CA ALA A 24 9.56 -3.07 -0.76
C ALA A 24 8.15 -2.99 -1.36
N SER A 25 7.41 -4.10 -1.35
CA SER A 25 6.01 -4.15 -1.79
C SER A 25 5.11 -3.28 -0.92
N ASP A 26 5.23 -3.37 0.41
CA ASP A 26 4.44 -2.57 1.36
C ASP A 26 4.72 -1.08 1.19
N LYS A 27 5.99 -0.70 0.99
CA LYS A 27 6.39 0.69 0.72
C LYS A 27 5.83 1.20 -0.60
N ALA A 28 5.78 0.37 -1.64
CA ALA A 28 5.19 0.72 -2.93
C ALA A 28 3.66 0.94 -2.82
N THR A 29 2.96 0.03 -2.14
CA THR A 29 1.50 0.16 -1.90
C THR A 29 1.18 1.41 -1.07
N ALA A 30 1.90 1.65 0.02
CA ALA A 30 1.68 2.83 0.86
C ALA A 30 1.93 4.15 0.10
N ALA A 31 2.91 4.18 -0.81
CA ALA A 31 3.15 5.33 -1.67
C ALA A 31 2.01 5.56 -2.68
N ALA A 32 1.49 4.49 -3.28
CA ALA A 32 0.36 4.54 -4.21
C ALA A 32 -0.94 5.00 -3.54
N ASP A 33 -1.24 4.49 -2.34
CA ASP A 33 -2.41 4.89 -1.56
C ASP A 33 -2.32 6.37 -1.14
N SER A 34 -1.13 6.82 -0.72
CA SER A 34 -0.87 8.22 -0.37
C SER A 34 -1.03 9.17 -1.57
N ALA A 35 -0.57 8.75 -2.75
CA ALA A 35 -0.75 9.50 -4.00
C ALA A 35 -2.22 9.63 -4.36
N THR A 36 -2.96 8.52 -4.37
CA THR A 36 -4.41 8.47 -4.70
C THR A 36 -5.23 9.40 -3.80
N HIS A 37 -4.95 9.42 -2.49
CA HIS A 37 -5.67 10.31 -1.57
C HIS A 37 -5.29 11.80 -1.75
N LYS A 38 -4.04 12.11 -2.13
CA LYS A 38 -3.62 13.49 -2.44
C LYS A 38 -4.26 13.98 -3.74
N SER A 39 -4.30 13.14 -4.77
CA SER A 39 -4.94 13.46 -6.06
C SER A 39 -6.44 13.66 -5.89
N GLU A 40 -7.12 12.82 -5.11
CA GLU A 40 -8.56 12.96 -4.84
C GLU A 40 -8.87 14.31 -4.16
N LYS A 41 -8.12 14.67 -3.11
CA LYS A 41 -8.29 15.98 -2.45
C LYS A 41 -8.00 17.14 -3.40
N ALA A 42 -6.98 17.02 -4.25
CA ALA A 42 -6.65 18.06 -5.21
C ALA A 42 -7.78 18.27 -6.24
N LEU A 43 -8.38 17.19 -6.75
CA LEU A 43 -9.53 17.20 -7.65
C LEU A 43 -10.77 17.84 -7.01
N GLN A 44 -11.15 17.41 -5.80
CA GLN A 44 -12.26 18.03 -5.06
C GLN A 44 -12.06 19.54 -4.86
N SER A 45 -10.80 19.94 -4.66
CA SER A 45 -10.42 21.34 -4.50
C SER A 45 -10.55 22.13 -5.81
N LEU A 46 -10.26 21.50 -6.95
CA LEU A 46 -10.39 22.07 -8.28
C LEU A 46 -11.86 22.22 -8.67
N ASP A 47 -12.69 21.21 -8.39
CA ASP A 47 -14.14 21.24 -8.62
C ASP A 47 -14.80 22.38 -7.85
N ARG A 48 -14.41 22.56 -6.57
CA ARG A 48 -14.90 23.69 -5.77
C ARG A 48 -14.47 25.05 -6.35
N ALA A 49 -13.28 25.14 -6.95
CA ALA A 49 -12.83 26.37 -7.62
C ALA A 49 -13.61 26.63 -8.93
N LEU A 50 -13.89 25.58 -9.71
CA LEU A 50 -14.73 25.67 -10.91
C LEU A 50 -16.14 26.16 -10.58
N LEU A 51 -16.77 25.62 -9.53
CA LEU A 51 -18.09 26.07 -9.10
C LEU A 51 -18.09 27.55 -8.68
N ARG A 52 -17.04 28.02 -8.01
CA ARG A 52 -16.89 29.44 -7.64
C ARG A 52 -16.70 30.33 -8.86
N LEU A 53 -15.90 29.90 -9.83
CA LEU A 53 -15.71 30.62 -11.08
C LEU A 53 -17.03 30.72 -11.88
N ALA A 54 -17.77 29.61 -11.98
CA ALA A 54 -19.08 29.60 -12.65
C ALA A 54 -20.08 30.54 -11.96
N ALA A 55 -20.15 30.51 -10.62
CA ALA A 55 -20.99 31.42 -9.85
C ALA A 55 -20.59 32.90 -10.05
N ALA A 56 -19.28 33.18 -10.08
CA ALA A 56 -18.78 34.53 -10.32
C ALA A 56 -19.15 35.02 -11.73
N ARG A 57 -18.99 34.18 -12.77
CA ARG A 57 -19.36 34.51 -14.16
C ARG A 57 -20.87 34.76 -14.30
N LEU A 58 -21.71 33.99 -13.59
CA LEU A 58 -23.15 34.23 -13.57
C LEU A 58 -23.50 35.55 -12.88
N ALA A 59 -22.83 35.88 -11.76
CA ALA A 59 -23.03 37.14 -11.06
C ALA A 59 -22.60 38.35 -11.90
N ASP A 60 -21.47 38.24 -12.59
CA ASP A 60 -20.96 39.26 -13.52
C ASP A 60 -21.92 39.49 -14.70
N ALA A 61 -22.44 38.43 -15.32
CA ALA A 61 -23.44 38.56 -16.38
C ALA A 61 -24.71 39.29 -15.90
N LYS A 62 -25.18 39.00 -14.68
CA LYS A 62 -26.33 39.69 -14.07
C LYS A 62 -26.02 41.15 -13.77
N ALA A 63 -24.82 41.46 -13.30
CA ALA A 63 -24.41 42.84 -13.02
C ALA A 63 -24.29 43.66 -14.32
N ARG A 64 -23.72 43.08 -15.39
CA ARG A 64 -23.66 43.70 -16.71
C ARG A 64 -25.05 43.97 -17.30
N SER A 65 -25.96 43.01 -17.24
CA SER A 65 -27.35 43.21 -17.71
C SER A 65 -28.06 44.35 -16.98
N ARG A 66 -27.80 44.56 -15.67
CA ARG A 66 -28.34 45.69 -14.92
C ARG A 66 -27.68 47.02 -15.32
N ALA A 67 -26.36 47.04 -15.48
CA ALA A 67 -25.63 48.22 -15.91
C ALA A 67 -26.03 48.65 -17.35
N GLU A 68 -26.29 47.70 -18.24
CA GLU A 68 -26.80 47.97 -19.58
C GLU A 68 -28.23 48.56 -19.57
N ALA A 69 -29.08 48.14 -18.62
CA ALA A 69 -30.45 48.64 -18.50
C ALA A 69 -30.54 50.05 -17.88
N ALA A 70 -29.53 50.47 -17.13
CA ALA A 70 -29.47 51.78 -16.48
C ALA A 70 -28.03 52.37 -16.61
N PRO A 71 -27.63 52.80 -17.82
CA PRO A 71 -26.27 53.26 -18.08
C PRO A 71 -25.90 54.55 -17.32
N GLU A 72 -26.90 55.36 -16.95
CA GLU A 72 -26.74 56.54 -16.10
C GLU A 72 -26.55 56.24 -14.61
N ASP A 73 -26.83 55.00 -14.17
CA ASP A 73 -26.65 54.58 -12.79
C ASP A 73 -25.19 54.18 -12.53
N ALA A 74 -24.41 55.13 -12.01
CA ALA A 74 -23.01 54.91 -11.66
C ALA A 74 -22.81 53.78 -10.63
N GLU A 75 -23.79 53.50 -9.76
CA GLU A 75 -23.71 52.42 -8.78
C GLU A 75 -23.81 51.05 -9.48
N ALA A 76 -24.70 50.92 -10.46
CA ALA A 76 -24.85 49.72 -11.27
C ALA A 76 -23.58 49.41 -12.09
N VAL A 77 -22.96 50.43 -12.69
CA VAL A 77 -21.69 50.30 -13.44
C VAL A 77 -20.53 49.92 -12.52
N ALA A 78 -20.43 50.54 -11.33
CA ALA A 78 -19.40 50.20 -10.34
C ALA A 78 -19.56 48.76 -9.82
N ALA A 79 -20.80 48.29 -9.60
CA ALA A 79 -21.09 46.92 -9.20
C ALA A 79 -20.69 45.89 -10.29
N ALA A 80 -20.90 46.21 -11.57
CA ALA A 80 -20.43 45.39 -12.69
C ALA A 80 -18.90 45.29 -12.73
N ALA A 81 -18.18 46.41 -12.59
CA ALA A 81 -16.72 46.40 -12.53
C ALA A 81 -16.19 45.60 -11.32
N ALA A 82 -16.82 45.73 -10.14
CA ALA A 82 -16.44 44.99 -8.94
C ALA A 82 -16.68 43.47 -9.08
N THR A 83 -17.73 43.06 -9.79
CA THR A 83 -18.00 41.63 -10.05
C THR A 83 -17.06 41.05 -11.10
N ALA A 84 -16.71 41.81 -12.14
CA ALA A 84 -15.67 41.43 -13.10
C ALA A 84 -14.30 41.20 -12.42
N ALA A 85 -13.92 42.06 -11.46
CA ALA A 85 -12.70 41.87 -10.67
C ALA A 85 -12.73 40.56 -9.85
N LYS A 86 -13.90 40.19 -9.29
CA LYS A 86 -14.07 38.91 -8.58
C LYS A 86 -13.97 37.70 -9.52
N VAL A 87 -14.43 37.81 -10.76
CA VAL A 87 -14.25 36.77 -11.79
C VAL A 87 -12.77 36.58 -12.10
N ALA A 88 -12.04 37.68 -12.34
CA ALA A 88 -10.60 37.62 -12.63
C ALA A 88 -9.82 36.96 -11.47
N ALA A 89 -10.13 37.32 -10.22
CA ALA A 89 -9.54 36.69 -9.05
C ALA A 89 -9.88 35.19 -8.91
N ALA A 90 -11.13 34.81 -9.19
CA ALA A 90 -11.56 33.41 -9.16
C ALA A 90 -10.88 32.58 -10.26
N GLU A 91 -10.67 33.18 -11.44
CA GLU A 91 -9.99 32.55 -12.56
C GLU A 91 -8.50 32.33 -12.28
N GLU A 92 -7.81 33.32 -11.71
CA GLU A 92 -6.41 33.18 -11.27
C GLU A 92 -6.25 32.08 -10.21
N GLN A 93 -7.21 31.96 -9.27
CA GLN A 93 -7.21 30.87 -8.29
C GLN A 93 -7.43 29.50 -8.95
N TYR A 94 -8.31 29.41 -9.94
CA TYR A 94 -8.54 28.19 -10.70
C TYR A 94 -7.30 27.78 -11.50
N GLN A 95 -6.66 28.74 -12.20
CA GLN A 95 -5.43 28.50 -12.96
C GLN A 95 -4.29 28.00 -12.06
N ARG A 96 -4.03 28.68 -10.93
CA ARG A 96 -3.03 28.24 -9.94
C ARG A 96 -3.28 26.83 -9.41
N ARG A 97 -4.55 26.47 -9.14
CA ARG A 97 -4.90 25.10 -8.68
C ARG A 97 -4.68 24.05 -9.76
N ARG A 98 -4.97 24.39 -11.01
CA ARG A 98 -4.73 23.50 -12.16
C ARG A 98 -3.23 23.27 -12.36
N GLU A 99 -2.42 24.31 -12.23
CA GLU A 99 -0.96 24.19 -12.29
C GLU A 99 -0.44 23.30 -11.15
N HIS A 100 -0.90 23.51 -9.92
CA HIS A 100 -0.52 22.66 -8.79
C HIS A 100 -0.91 21.18 -8.98
N LEU A 101 -2.09 20.91 -9.57
CA LEU A 101 -2.50 19.53 -9.88
C LEU A 101 -1.55 18.92 -10.92
N LYS A 102 -1.21 19.66 -11.97
CA LYS A 102 -0.25 19.22 -12.99
C LYS A 102 1.13 18.93 -12.39
N GLU A 103 1.63 19.82 -11.54
CA GLU A 103 2.90 19.60 -10.83
C GLU A 103 2.85 18.38 -9.90
N ALA A 104 1.71 18.11 -9.26
CA ALA A 104 1.52 16.92 -8.45
C ALA A 104 1.53 15.64 -9.30
N GLU A 105 0.82 15.62 -10.43
CA GLU A 105 0.84 14.52 -11.40
C GLU A 105 2.25 14.26 -11.95
N ASP A 106 3.00 15.32 -12.29
CA ASP A 106 4.36 15.19 -12.78
C ASP A 106 5.31 14.64 -11.71
N LYS A 107 5.15 15.03 -10.43
CA LYS A 107 5.89 14.46 -9.30
C LYS A 107 5.54 13.00 -9.06
N GLU A 108 4.27 12.62 -9.20
CA GLU A 108 3.84 11.22 -9.08
C GLU A 108 4.44 10.36 -10.19
N ARG A 109 4.49 10.86 -11.43
CA ARG A 109 5.18 10.18 -12.54
C ARG A 109 6.68 10.00 -12.27
N GLN A 110 7.36 11.05 -11.81
CA GLN A 110 8.78 10.95 -11.45
C GLN A 110 9.03 9.95 -10.31
N ALA A 111 8.15 9.91 -9.30
CA ALA A 111 8.24 8.94 -8.21
C ALA A 111 8.01 7.50 -8.71
N ALA A 112 7.06 7.29 -9.62
CA ALA A 112 6.81 6.00 -10.25
C ALA A 112 8.01 5.54 -11.11
N GLU A 113 8.55 6.43 -11.96
CA GLU A 113 9.74 6.14 -12.78
C GLU A 113 10.96 5.81 -11.91
N ALA A 114 11.17 6.54 -10.81
CA ALA A 114 12.25 6.27 -9.86
C ALA A 114 12.06 4.91 -9.17
N ALA A 115 10.84 4.58 -8.75
CA ALA A 115 10.52 3.29 -8.14
C ALA A 115 10.71 2.14 -9.14
N GLU A 116 10.30 2.28 -10.40
CA GLU A 116 10.54 1.31 -11.46
C GLU A 116 12.03 1.10 -11.73
N ALA A 117 12.81 2.18 -11.75
CA ALA A 117 14.26 2.11 -11.90
C ALA A 117 14.93 1.38 -10.72
N GLU A 118 14.45 1.60 -9.49
CA GLU A 118 14.92 0.90 -8.29
C GLU A 118 14.55 -0.59 -8.32
N ILE A 119 13.31 -0.94 -8.68
CA ILE A 119 12.86 -2.32 -8.87
C ILE A 119 13.70 -2.99 -9.94
N ARG A 120 13.93 -2.33 -11.09
CA ARG A 120 14.75 -2.87 -12.18
C ARG A 120 16.21 -3.07 -11.73
N ARG A 121 16.80 -2.12 -11.00
CA ARG A 121 18.14 -2.28 -10.42
C ARG A 121 18.18 -3.46 -9.47
N GLY A 122 17.19 -3.57 -8.57
CA GLY A 122 17.06 -4.67 -7.62
C GLY A 122 16.92 -6.03 -8.30
N LEU A 123 16.12 -6.13 -9.36
CA LEU A 123 15.94 -7.35 -10.17
C LEU A 123 17.21 -7.73 -10.95
N LEU A 124 17.96 -6.74 -11.44
CA LEU A 124 19.22 -6.98 -12.17
C LEU A 124 20.39 -7.32 -11.22
N SER A 125 20.35 -6.82 -9.98
CA SER A 125 21.33 -7.18 -8.94
C SER A 125 20.94 -8.44 -8.17
N ALA A 126 19.69 -8.89 -8.27
CA ALA A 126 19.31 -10.22 -7.78
C ALA A 126 20.12 -11.22 -8.62
N PRO A 127 20.89 -12.12 -7.99
CA PRO A 127 21.75 -13.04 -8.71
C PRO A 127 20.88 -14.00 -9.52
N VAL A 128 20.59 -13.62 -10.78
CA VAL A 128 19.81 -14.42 -11.74
C VAL A 128 20.43 -15.81 -11.87
N GLU A 129 21.75 -15.91 -11.73
CA GLU A 129 22.50 -17.16 -11.68
C GLU A 129 22.18 -17.99 -10.43
N GLU A 130 22.08 -17.38 -9.24
CA GLU A 130 21.65 -18.11 -8.03
C GLU A 130 20.17 -18.54 -8.15
N TRP A 131 19.32 -17.67 -8.69
CA TRP A 131 17.89 -17.99 -8.88
C TRP A 131 17.68 -19.08 -9.94
N ARG A 132 18.46 -19.07 -11.03
CA ARG A 132 18.48 -20.14 -12.04
C ARG A 132 19.04 -21.44 -11.48
N ALA A 133 20.15 -21.38 -10.76
CA ALA A 133 20.72 -22.55 -10.10
C ALA A 133 19.74 -23.16 -9.09
N GLU A 134 19.03 -22.34 -8.31
CA GLU A 134 17.98 -22.79 -7.40
C GLU A 134 16.78 -23.39 -8.15
N TRP A 135 16.36 -22.79 -9.27
CA TRP A 135 15.26 -23.30 -10.09
C TRP A 135 15.62 -24.62 -10.78
N GLU A 136 16.85 -24.75 -11.27
CA GLU A 136 17.40 -25.99 -11.82
C GLU A 136 17.58 -27.07 -10.76
N ALA A 137 18.09 -26.71 -9.58
CA ALA A 137 18.20 -27.63 -8.44
C ALA A 137 16.82 -28.12 -7.97
N THR A 138 15.81 -27.24 -7.96
CA THR A 138 14.43 -27.61 -7.62
C THR A 138 13.83 -28.53 -8.68
N ARG A 139 14.04 -28.26 -9.97
CA ARG A 139 13.60 -29.16 -11.05
C ARG A 139 14.31 -30.52 -10.99
N ALA A 140 15.61 -30.53 -10.72
CA ALA A 140 16.38 -31.76 -10.55
C ALA A 140 15.88 -32.55 -9.34
N ALA A 141 15.63 -31.90 -8.20
CA ALA A 141 15.10 -32.54 -6.99
C ALA A 141 13.68 -33.10 -7.20
N VAL A 142 12.81 -32.36 -7.90
CA VAL A 142 11.47 -32.85 -8.27
C VAL A 142 11.57 -34.04 -9.23
N GLY A 143 12.45 -33.98 -10.22
CA GLY A 143 12.72 -35.11 -11.13
C GLY A 143 13.26 -36.34 -10.39
N LEU A 144 14.16 -36.14 -9.43
CA LEU A 144 14.71 -37.22 -8.59
C LEU A 144 13.67 -37.80 -7.64
N ALA A 145 12.80 -36.97 -7.08
CA ALA A 145 11.70 -37.42 -6.23
C ALA A 145 10.67 -38.24 -7.03
N LEU A 146 10.39 -37.87 -8.28
CA LEU A 146 9.54 -38.64 -9.18
C LEU A 146 10.18 -39.97 -9.59
N GLN A 147 11.47 -39.98 -9.92
CA GLN A 147 12.21 -41.23 -10.19
C GLN A 147 12.27 -42.16 -8.98
N ALA A 148 12.43 -41.60 -7.77
CA ALA A 148 12.37 -42.36 -6.54
C ALA A 148 10.97 -42.96 -6.33
N LEU A 149 9.89 -42.23 -6.65
CA LEU A 149 8.53 -42.77 -6.62
C LEU A 149 8.32 -43.88 -7.66
N ASP A 150 8.90 -43.78 -8.86
CA ASP A 150 8.83 -44.84 -9.88
C ASP A 150 9.62 -46.10 -9.48
N LEU A 151 10.74 -45.96 -8.77
CA LEU A 151 11.52 -47.09 -8.23
C LEU A 151 10.90 -47.71 -6.98
N CYS A 152 10.27 -46.88 -6.15
CA CYS A 152 9.55 -47.32 -4.95
C CYS A 152 8.14 -47.84 -5.28
N GLY A 153 7.59 -47.49 -6.45
CA GLY A 153 6.25 -47.89 -6.91
C GLY A 153 6.07 -49.41 -7.03
N PRO A 154 7.01 -50.18 -7.59
CA PRO A 154 6.96 -51.64 -7.60
C PRO A 154 7.13 -52.27 -6.21
N LEU A 155 7.99 -51.71 -5.36
CA LEU A 155 8.27 -52.23 -4.01
C LEU A 155 7.14 -51.95 -3.02
N MET A 156 6.44 -50.82 -3.18
CA MET A 156 5.25 -50.46 -2.42
C MET A 156 3.98 -51.01 -3.07
N GLY A 157 3.99 -51.27 -4.39
CA GLY A 157 2.87 -51.86 -5.12
C GLY A 157 2.58 -53.29 -4.67
N ASP A 158 3.61 -54.12 -4.53
CA ASP A 158 3.43 -55.51 -4.12
C ASP A 158 3.22 -55.66 -2.59
N ALA A 159 3.82 -54.78 -1.77
CA ALA A 159 3.64 -54.81 -0.31
C ALA A 159 2.32 -54.20 0.17
N TRP A 160 1.73 -53.27 -0.59
CA TRP A 160 0.52 -52.54 -0.20
C TRP A 160 -0.75 -53.06 -0.89
N LEU A 161 -0.64 -53.82 -1.98
CA LEU A 161 -1.79 -54.51 -2.60
C LEU A 161 -2.13 -55.84 -1.90
N ASP A 162 -1.18 -56.51 -1.25
CA ASP A 162 -1.44 -57.74 -0.48
C ASP A 162 -1.99 -57.46 0.94
N GLU A 163 -1.80 -56.24 1.46
CA GLU A 163 -2.45 -55.75 2.69
C GLU A 163 -3.36 -54.54 2.42
N ALA A 164 -4.13 -54.53 1.33
CA ALA A 164 -5.06 -53.41 1.09
C ALA A 164 -6.40 -53.59 1.85
N PRO A 165 -6.67 -52.92 2.99
CA PRO A 165 -8.03 -52.66 3.37
C PRO A 165 -8.60 -51.59 2.43
N LYS A 166 -9.36 -52.01 1.41
CA LYS A 166 -10.44 -51.16 0.87
C LYS A 166 -11.41 -50.86 2.04
N PRO A 167 -12.11 -49.71 2.13
CA PRO A 167 -11.72 -48.29 2.02
C PRO A 167 -12.09 -47.48 3.30
N ARG A 168 -11.58 -46.24 3.48
CA ARG A 168 -12.38 -45.05 3.90
C ARG A 168 -11.57 -43.74 3.68
N PRO A 169 -11.98 -42.87 2.74
CA PRO A 169 -11.20 -41.76 2.21
C PRO A 169 -11.24 -40.49 3.11
N ALA A 170 -11.12 -40.62 4.42
CA ALA A 170 -11.33 -39.50 5.35
C ALA A 170 -10.14 -39.16 6.26
N ALA A 171 -9.15 -40.03 6.43
CA ALA A 171 -8.05 -39.80 7.39
C ALA A 171 -6.82 -39.09 6.78
N ALA A 172 -6.57 -39.25 5.48
CA ALA A 172 -5.41 -38.64 4.81
C ALA A 172 -5.54 -37.11 4.63
N ALA A 173 -6.76 -36.57 4.63
CA ALA A 173 -6.99 -35.12 4.57
C ALA A 173 -6.77 -34.40 5.92
N ALA A 174 -6.82 -35.13 7.04
CA ALA A 174 -6.64 -34.55 8.38
C ALA A 174 -5.16 -34.35 8.75
N ALA A 175 -4.27 -35.26 8.32
CA ALA A 175 -2.84 -35.18 8.60
C ALA A 175 -2.13 -34.07 7.81
N VAL A 176 -2.59 -33.79 6.58
CA VAL A 176 -2.05 -32.71 5.73
C VAL A 176 -2.50 -31.32 6.21
N ASN A 177 -3.63 -31.22 6.93
CA ASN A 177 -4.08 -29.96 7.53
C ASN A 177 -3.51 -29.68 8.94
N ALA A 178 -2.91 -30.67 9.62
CA ALA A 178 -2.35 -30.47 10.96
C ALA A 178 -0.90 -29.93 10.96
N THR A 179 -0.20 -29.96 9.83
CA THR A 179 1.20 -29.53 9.71
C THR A 179 1.38 -28.10 9.20
N ALA A 180 0.28 -27.37 8.90
CA ALA A 180 0.31 -26.01 8.38
C ALA A 180 -0.01 -24.90 9.40
N THR A 181 -0.43 -25.24 10.64
CA THR A 181 -1.03 -24.29 11.59
C THR A 181 -0.38 -24.32 12.99
N THR A 182 0.94 -24.39 13.08
CA THR A 182 1.60 -24.07 14.36
C THR A 182 2.90 -23.32 14.13
N PRO A 183 2.89 -21.97 14.16
CA PRO A 183 4.13 -21.22 14.20
C PRO A 183 4.88 -21.47 15.52
N PRO A 184 6.22 -21.39 15.52
CA PRO A 184 7.02 -21.57 16.72
C PRO A 184 6.63 -20.52 17.77
N GLN A 185 6.26 -20.98 18.97
CA GLN A 185 6.00 -20.15 20.13
C GLN A 185 7.29 -19.40 20.50
N VAL A 186 7.31 -18.09 20.26
CA VAL A 186 8.38 -17.19 20.72
C VAL A 186 8.02 -16.74 22.12
N GLU A 187 8.78 -17.17 23.12
CA GLU A 187 8.70 -16.62 24.47
C GLU A 187 9.04 -15.12 24.39
N SER A 188 8.12 -14.28 24.88
CA SER A 188 8.33 -12.84 24.91
C SER A 188 9.40 -12.49 25.96
N PRO A 189 10.32 -11.56 25.69
CA PRO A 189 11.27 -11.09 26.69
C PRO A 189 10.54 -10.41 27.86
N PRO A 190 11.09 -10.45 29.09
CA PRO A 190 10.46 -9.85 30.25
C PRO A 190 10.33 -8.33 30.09
N PRO A 191 9.24 -7.71 30.58
CA PRO A 191 9.06 -6.27 30.51
C PRO A 191 10.10 -5.55 31.38
N PRO A 192 10.58 -4.37 30.96
CA PRO A 192 11.47 -3.57 31.78
C PRO A 192 10.73 -3.06 33.03
N ASP A 193 11.34 -3.29 34.19
CA ASP A 193 10.94 -2.66 35.44
C ASP A 193 11.24 -1.16 35.40
N GLY A 194 10.23 -0.37 35.76
CA GLY A 194 10.46 0.88 36.47
C GLY A 194 9.99 2.16 35.76
N GLY A 195 9.21 2.94 36.52
CA GLY A 195 9.42 4.38 36.58
C GLY A 195 8.22 5.24 36.25
N GLY A 196 7.22 5.27 37.14
CA GLY A 196 6.27 6.37 37.20
C GLY A 196 6.99 7.67 37.58
N GLY A 197 7.17 8.56 36.61
CA GLY A 197 7.59 9.95 36.81
C GLY A 197 6.40 10.91 36.66
N PRO A 198 6.38 12.04 37.38
CA PRO A 198 5.18 12.83 37.65
C PRO A 198 4.72 13.66 36.44
N GLY A 199 3.40 13.67 36.22
CA GLY A 199 2.78 14.37 35.10
C GLY A 199 2.93 15.91 35.17
N PRO A 200 3.14 16.59 34.03
CA PRO A 200 3.11 18.04 33.99
C PRO A 200 1.68 18.56 34.20
N ARG A 201 1.57 19.52 35.11
CA ARG A 201 0.37 20.33 35.37
C ARG A 201 -0.02 21.12 34.12
N GLY A 202 -1.32 21.23 33.90
CA GLY A 202 -1.91 21.78 32.67
C GLY A 202 -1.77 23.29 32.45
N SER A 203 -2.19 23.68 31.26
CA SER A 203 -2.80 24.97 30.86
C SER A 203 -3.05 24.82 29.35
N GLY A 204 -4.29 24.74 28.84
CA GLY A 204 -5.28 25.81 28.88
C GLY A 204 -5.30 26.47 27.50
N GLY A 205 -6.16 26.01 26.58
CA GLY A 205 -6.29 26.59 25.23
C GLY A 205 -6.96 25.63 24.25
N SER A 206 -8.27 25.77 24.10
CA SER A 206 -9.20 24.93 23.35
C SER A 206 -8.85 24.74 21.86
N ALA A 207 -8.65 23.49 21.46
CA ALA A 207 -8.88 23.01 20.09
C ALA A 207 -9.89 21.86 20.17
N ASP A 208 -11.13 22.13 19.75
CA ASP A 208 -12.15 21.12 19.50
C ASP A 208 -11.79 20.34 18.24
N VAL A 209 -11.06 19.22 18.40
CA VAL A 209 -11.10 18.09 17.46
C VAL A 209 -11.19 16.82 18.30
N SER A 210 -12.41 16.51 18.68
CA SER A 210 -12.80 15.25 19.29
C SER A 210 -12.68 14.12 18.27
N GLY A 211 -11.95 13.06 18.65
CA GLY A 211 -12.25 11.70 18.20
C GLY A 211 -11.43 11.14 17.03
N VAL A 212 -10.12 11.00 17.20
CA VAL A 212 -9.43 9.80 16.69
C VAL A 212 -8.61 9.24 17.83
N GLU A 213 -9.24 8.38 18.62
CA GLU A 213 -8.54 7.41 19.44
C GLU A 213 -7.61 6.63 18.52
N GLY A 214 -6.32 6.96 18.54
CA GLY A 214 -5.28 6.12 17.99
C GLY A 214 -5.21 4.85 18.82
N LYS A 215 -6.10 3.89 18.55
CA LYS A 215 -5.84 2.49 18.86
C LYS A 215 -4.60 2.12 18.04
N PRO A 216 -3.43 1.84 18.65
CA PRO A 216 -2.40 1.13 17.92
C PRO A 216 -3.03 -0.17 17.40
N CYS A 217 -2.67 -0.57 16.18
CA CYS A 217 -3.11 -1.84 15.60
C CYS A 217 -2.66 -2.98 16.53
N ALA A 218 -3.54 -3.37 17.46
CA ALA A 218 -3.48 -4.64 18.11
C ALA A 218 -3.74 -5.66 17.01
N PHE A 219 -2.71 -6.41 16.65
CA PHE A 219 -2.88 -7.64 15.90
C PHE A 219 -3.77 -8.55 16.76
N GLU A 220 -5.06 -8.66 16.43
CA GLU A 220 -5.90 -9.72 16.97
C GLU A 220 -5.26 -11.03 16.51
N GLN A 221 -4.53 -11.70 17.41
CA GLN A 221 -4.23 -13.12 17.25
C GLN A 221 -5.57 -13.87 17.27
N ARG A 222 -6.18 -14.00 16.10
CA ARG A 222 -7.16 -15.05 15.86
C ARG A 222 -6.35 -16.33 15.73
N GLY A 223 -6.40 -17.16 16.77
CA GLY A 223 -5.71 -18.45 16.80
C GLY A 223 -6.12 -19.33 15.60
N THR A 224 -5.14 -19.98 14.99
CA THR A 224 -4.66 -21.33 15.35
C THR A 224 -3.23 -21.48 14.88
#